data_AF-A0A532CVF4-F1
#
_entry.id   AF-A0A532CVF4-F1
#
_cell.length_a   1.000
_cell.length_b   1.000
_cell.length_c   1.000
_cell.angle_alpha   90.00
_cell.angle_beta   90.00
_cell.angle_gamma   90.00
#
_symmetry.space_group_name_H-M   'P 1'
#
loop_
_entity.id
_entity.type
_entity.pdbx_description
1 polymer ?
#
loop_
_entity_poly.entity_id
_entity_poly.type
_entity_poly.pdbx_seq_one_letter_code
_entity_poly.pdbx_strand_id
1 'polypeptide(L)' 'MLDHDGYLPCFGLITDGKVHDVSAAHQMNFASGTIVVDDRGYNDYRLFAKWTDAQVFFVTRMKGNARFEIVEEHAV' A
#
# COMPACT_ATOMS: atom_id res chain seq x y z
N MET A 1 -6.20 25.43 1.47
CA MET A 1 -6.57 25.13 0.08
C MET A 1 -5.51 24.19 -0.44
N LEU A 2 -5.85 22.90 -0.56
CA LEU A 2 -5.01 21.89 -1.20
C LEU A 2 -5.53 21.78 -2.63
N ASP A 3 -4.86 22.50 -3.52
CA ASP A 3 -5.00 22.32 -4.96
C ASP A 3 -4.00 21.22 -5.37
N HIS A 4 -4.54 20.07 -5.76
CA HIS A 4 -3.88 19.10 -6.62
C HIS A 4 -4.97 18.20 -7.23
N ASP A 5 -5.55 18.65 -8.35
CA ASP A 5 -6.13 17.84 -9.43
C ASP A 5 -7.00 16.62 -9.09
N GLY A 6 -7.73 16.63 -7.98
CA GLY A 6 -8.84 15.70 -7.77
C GLY A 6 -8.46 14.21 -7.77
N TYR A 7 -7.32 13.83 -7.20
CA TYR A 7 -7.02 12.44 -6.85
C TYR A 7 -7.93 11.97 -5.68
N LEU A 8 -9.23 11.89 -5.95
CA LEU A 8 -10.19 11.20 -5.11
C LEU A 8 -9.70 9.75 -4.94
N PRO A 9 -9.77 9.15 -3.74
CA PRO A 9 -9.40 7.76 -3.55
C PRO A 9 -10.18 6.90 -4.55
N CYS A 10 -9.46 6.22 -5.44
CA CYS A 10 -10.10 5.44 -6.51
C CYS A 10 -10.82 4.19 -5.96
N PHE A 11 -10.55 3.82 -4.69
CA PHE A 11 -11.23 2.75 -3.98
C PHE A 11 -11.01 2.87 -2.46
N GLY A 12 -12.03 2.54 -1.67
CA GLY A 12 -11.91 2.32 -0.22
C GLY A 12 -12.43 0.92 0.09
N LEU A 13 -11.54 -0.05 0.32
CA LEU A 13 -11.94 -1.38 0.75
C LEU A 13 -12.09 -1.39 2.27
N ILE A 14 -13.31 -1.59 2.75
CA ILE A 14 -13.59 -1.93 4.15
C ILE A 14 -13.92 -3.43 4.15
N THR A 15 -13.02 -4.27 4.67
CA THR A 15 -13.26 -5.71 4.83
C THR A 15 -13.92 -6.01 6.18
N ASP A 16 -14.76 -7.05 6.24
CA ASP A 16 -15.15 -7.64 7.51
C ASP A 16 -13.91 -8.30 8.12
N GLY A 17 -13.46 -7.82 9.27
CA GLY A 17 -12.19 -8.18 9.95
C GLY A 17 -12.06 -9.63 10.44
N LYS A 18 -12.72 -10.59 9.77
CA LYS A 18 -12.75 -12.02 10.09
C LYS A 18 -12.09 -12.89 9.02
N VAL A 19 -11.70 -12.34 7.87
CA VAL A 19 -10.85 -13.00 6.88
C VAL A 19 -9.42 -12.48 7.07
N HIS A 20 -8.39 -13.31 6.88
CA HIS A 20 -7.02 -12.82 6.84
C HIS A 20 -6.90 -11.75 5.74
N ASP A 21 -6.90 -10.50 6.16
CA ASP A 21 -7.04 -9.29 5.37
C ASP A 21 -6.06 -9.22 4.16
N VAL A 22 -4.84 -9.73 4.34
CA VAL A 22 -3.83 -9.91 3.27
C VAL A 22 -4.37 -10.71 2.08
N SER A 23 -5.17 -11.75 2.31
CA SER A 23 -5.71 -12.61 1.23
C SER A 23 -6.68 -11.86 0.32
N ALA A 24 -7.41 -10.88 0.83
CA ALA A 24 -8.28 -10.02 0.02
C ALA A 24 -7.44 -9.03 -0.80
N ALA A 25 -6.39 -8.47 -0.21
CA ALA A 25 -5.48 -7.57 -0.91
C ALA A 25 -4.74 -8.24 -2.08
N HIS A 26 -4.40 -9.54 -1.96
CA HIS A 26 -3.82 -10.33 -3.07
C HIS A 26 -4.78 -10.51 -4.26
N GLN A 27 -6.09 -10.47 -4.04
CA GLN A 27 -7.11 -10.65 -5.08
C GLN A 27 -7.44 -9.35 -5.82
N MET A 28 -7.01 -8.20 -5.30
CA MET A 28 -7.22 -6.91 -5.95
C MET A 28 -6.15 -6.65 -7.00
N ASN A 29 -6.60 -6.20 -8.18
CA ASN A 29 -5.74 -5.73 -9.25
C ASN A 29 -5.98 -4.23 -9.42
N PHE A 30 -4.89 -3.45 -9.39
CA PHE A 30 -4.93 -2.01 -9.58
C PHE A 30 -4.28 -1.65 -10.92
N ALA A 31 -4.71 -0.54 -11.51
CA ALA A 31 -4.04 0.00 -12.69
C ALA A 31 -2.65 0.55 -12.30
N SER A 32 -1.70 0.49 -13.24
CA SER A 32 -0.38 1.13 -13.08
C SER A 32 -0.55 2.61 -12.70
N GLY A 33 0.27 3.08 -11.77
CA GLY A 33 0.21 4.45 -11.24
C GLY A 33 -0.77 4.64 -10.08
N THR A 34 -1.55 3.62 -9.71
CA THR A 34 -2.42 3.68 -8.53
C THR A 34 -1.58 3.75 -7.25
N ILE A 35 -2.03 4.54 -6.27
CA ILE A 35 -1.48 4.57 -4.91
C ILE A 35 -2.47 3.88 -3.96
N VAL A 36 -2.03 2.81 -3.30
CA VAL A 36 -2.82 2.09 -2.29
C VAL A 36 -2.38 2.53 -0.90
N VAL A 37 -3.31 2.95 -0.05
CA VAL A 37 -3.01 3.24 1.37
C VAL A 37 -3.49 2.07 2.21
N ASP A 38 -2.58 1.46 2.96
CA ASP A 38 -2.82 0.19 3.63
C ASP A 38 -2.29 0.20 5.09
N ASP A 39 -3.01 -0.46 6.00
CA ASP A 39 -2.66 -0.47 7.43
C ASP A 39 -1.60 -1.53 7.78
N ARG A 40 -1.01 -1.42 8.98
CA ARG A 40 0.00 -2.34 9.52
C ARG A 40 -0.43 -3.82 9.50
N GLY A 41 -1.74 -4.10 9.57
CA GLY A 41 -2.30 -5.46 9.52
C GLY A 41 -2.02 -6.21 8.21
N TYR A 42 -1.81 -5.47 7.12
CA TYR A 42 -1.64 -6.01 5.77
C TYR A 42 -0.19 -6.05 5.29
N ASN A 43 0.77 -5.76 6.18
CA ASN A 43 2.18 -5.66 5.84
C ASN A 43 2.74 -7.06 5.44
N ASP A 44 2.73 -7.33 4.13
CA ASP A 44 3.17 -8.54 3.42
C ASP A 44 4.09 -8.14 2.25
N TYR A 45 5.37 -8.47 2.36
CA TYR A 45 6.37 -8.12 1.35
C TYR A 45 6.15 -8.81 -0.01
N ARG A 46 5.43 -9.94 -0.08
CA ARG A 46 5.07 -10.56 -1.37
C ARG A 46 4.02 -9.74 -2.10
N LEU A 47 3.07 -9.18 -1.35
CA LEU A 47 2.06 -8.28 -1.90
C LEU A 47 2.72 -7.01 -2.42
N PHE A 48 3.66 -6.45 -1.65
CA PHE A 48 4.41 -5.26 -2.05
C PHE A 48 5.24 -5.51 -3.32
N ALA A 49 5.93 -6.65 -3.41
CA ALA A 49 6.65 -7.03 -4.63
C ALA A 49 5.72 -7.12 -5.85
N LYS A 50 4.56 -7.76 -5.71
CA LYS A 50 3.54 -7.84 -6.77
C LYS A 50 3.08 -6.45 -7.22
N TRP A 51 2.84 -5.52 -6.29
CA TRP A 51 2.45 -4.16 -6.62
C TRP A 51 3.57 -3.39 -7.31
N THR A 52 4.82 -3.51 -6.84
CA THR A 52 5.97 -2.91 -7.50
C THR A 52 6.14 -3.40 -8.93
N ASP A 53 6.03 -4.70 -9.18
CA ASP A 53 6.09 -5.28 -10.53
C ASP A 53 4.96 -4.77 -11.44
N ALA A 54 3.79 -4.48 -10.85
CA ALA A 54 2.63 -3.92 -11.54
C ALA A 54 2.65 -2.38 -11.66
N GLN A 55 3.74 -1.72 -11.26
CA GLN A 55 3.86 -0.25 -11.22
C GLN A 55 2.79 0.42 -10.36
N VAL A 56 2.34 -0.27 -9.31
CA VAL A 56 1.41 0.21 -8.29
C VAL A 56 2.23 0.68 -7.08
N PHE A 57 1.95 1.89 -6.63
CA PHE A 57 2.58 2.48 -5.45
C PHE A 57 1.75 2.16 -4.19
N PHE A 58 2.38 2.19 -3.03
CA PHE A 58 1.69 1.98 -1.78
C PHE A 58 2.27 2.81 -0.63
N VAL A 59 1.40 3.15 0.31
CA VAL A 59 1.75 3.78 1.59
C VAL A 59 1.29 2.84 2.68
N THR A 60 2.23 2.38 3.51
CA THR A 60 1.92 1.48 4.62
C THR A 60 2.63 1.91 5.89
N ARG A 61 2.07 1.54 7.04
CA ARG A 61 2.74 1.70 8.32
C ARG A 61 3.77 0.60 8.52
N MET A 62 5.05 0.99 8.64
CA MET A 62 6.15 0.07 8.90
C MET A 62 5.97 -0.67 10.25
N LYS A 63 6.24 -1.98 10.27
CA LYS A 63 6.31 -2.76 11.51
C LYS A 63 7.63 -2.47 12.24
N GLY A 64 7.59 -2.39 13.57
CA GLY A 64 8.80 -2.11 14.37
C GLY A 64 9.91 -3.16 14.29
N ASN A 65 9.59 -4.37 13.81
CA ASN A 65 10.55 -5.44 13.55
C ASN A 65 10.86 -5.62 12.05
N ALA A 66 10.51 -4.64 11.21
CA ALA A 66 10.85 -4.65 9.80
C ALA A 66 12.37 -4.78 9.62
N ARG A 67 12.79 -5.65 8.70
CA ARG A 67 14.18 -5.75 8.27
C ARG A 67 14.32 -4.86 7.03
N PHE A 68 15.05 -3.77 7.17
CA PHE A 68 15.30 -2.84 6.08
C PHE A 68 16.72 -2.28 6.21
N GLU A 69 17.22 -1.77 5.10
CA GLU A 69 18.40 -0.90 5.06
C GLU A 69 17.97 0.45 4.52
N ILE A 70 18.62 1.52 4.98
CA ILE A 70 18.40 2.86 4.46
C ILE A 70 19.31 3.02 3.25
N VAL A 71 18.73 3.19 2.08
CA VAL A 71 19.47 3.43 0.83
C VAL A 71 19.69 4.93 0.60
N GLU A 72 18.71 5.75 0.98
CA GLU A 72 18.74 7.20 0.84
C GLU A 72 17.84 7.83 1.91
N GLU A 73 18.26 8.98 2.46
CA GLU A 73 17.49 9.77 3.40
C GLU A 73 17.40 11.20 2.85
N HIS A 74 16.18 11.71 2.69
CA HIS A 74 15.92 13.05 2.20
C HIS A 74 15.48 13.94 3.37
N ALA A 75 15.98 15.18 3.41
CA ALA A 75 15.55 16.14 4.41
C ALA A 75 14.05 16.47 4.24
N VAL A 76 13.34 16.54 5.36
CA VAL A 76 11.91 16.88 5.43
C VAL A 76 11.70 18.39 5.25
#